data_AF-A0AB39T504-F1
#
_entry.id   AF-A0AB39T504-F1
#
_cell.length_a   1.000
_cell.length_b   1.000
_cell.length_c   1.000
_cell.angle_alpha   90.00
_cell.angle_beta   90.00
_cell.angle_gamma   90.00
#
_symmetry.space_group_name_H-M   'P 1'
#
loop_
_entity.id
_entity.type
_entity.pdbx_description
1 polymer ?
#
loop_
_entity_poly.entity_id
_entity_poly.type
_entity_poly.pdbx_seq_one_letter_code
_entity_poly.pdbx_strand_id
1 'polypeptide(L)'
;MIQLVTGCMAVLSVTSCATSESAAGAPLPTSSREGVSATVTPGPSAVEPTSNEKAVAWATNEMNVAASGANSPAEPGLLVAAESNKGALFVWETADDRFCHGVAFMPGMTTVACSSHPNSPPVEGKPRLVPLVRMMATGWNVVFGAERETVESVTCNGRSLQVRDVGVMANGRRTVHAIEFPDITVGKVSVQVRRGTRVVTEYLELEKAEKAGAQDLASCGPVNR
;
A
#
# COMPACT_ATOMS: atom_id res chain seq x y z
N MET A 1 -22.69 0.29 43.74
CA MET A 1 -23.82 0.96 43.06
C MET A 1 -23.60 0.77 41.56
N ILE A 2 -24.57 0.20 40.84
CA ILE A 2 -24.41 -0.21 39.44
C ILE A 2 -25.38 0.60 38.59
N GLN A 3 -24.90 1.18 37.49
CA GLN A 3 -25.75 1.73 36.43
C GLN A 3 -25.31 1.13 35.10
N LEU A 4 -26.18 0.34 34.48
CA LEU A 4 -26.13 0.11 33.04
C LEU A 4 -26.74 1.33 32.34
N VAL A 5 -26.20 1.72 31.19
CA VAL A 5 -26.85 2.64 30.26
C VAL A 5 -27.03 1.91 28.94
N THR A 6 -28.26 1.87 28.45
CA THR A 6 -28.65 1.11 27.26
C THR A 6 -28.54 1.99 26.02
N GLY A 7 -28.02 1.45 24.91
CA GLY A 7 -27.74 2.22 23.69
C GLY A 7 -28.95 2.42 22.78
N CYS A 8 -28.66 2.91 21.57
CA CYS A 8 -29.55 2.86 20.41
C CYS A 8 -28.69 2.70 19.14
N MET A 9 -29.04 1.75 18.28
CA MET A 9 -28.68 1.78 16.87
C MET A 9 -29.84 2.38 16.07
N ALA A 10 -29.54 3.15 15.04
CA ALA A 10 -30.50 3.53 14.02
C ALA A 10 -29.93 3.20 12.64
N VAL A 11 -30.63 2.36 11.89
CA VAL A 11 -30.33 2.06 10.49
C VAL A 11 -31.43 2.69 9.65
N LEU A 12 -31.06 3.46 8.62
CA LEU A 12 -31.99 4.00 7.64
C LEU A 12 -31.59 3.54 6.25
N SER A 13 -32.32 2.55 5.73
CA SER A 13 -32.30 2.17 4.33
C SER A 13 -33.29 3.04 3.56
N VAL A 14 -32.92 3.50 2.35
CA VAL A 14 -33.83 4.26 1.49
C VAL A 14 -33.98 3.52 0.16
N THR A 15 -35.15 2.91 -0.04
CA THR A 15 -35.56 2.33 -1.32
C THR A 15 -36.31 3.39 -2.12
N SER A 16 -36.04 3.51 -3.42
CA SER A 16 -36.80 4.37 -4.32
C SER A 16 -37.28 3.58 -5.52
N CYS A 17 -38.60 3.49 -5.67
CA CYS A 17 -39.27 3.01 -6.87
C CYS A 17 -40.24 4.11 -7.33
N ALA A 18 -40.22 4.42 -8.62
CA ALA A 18 -41.23 5.26 -9.27
C ALA A 18 -41.72 4.53 -10.52
N THR A 19 -43.03 4.48 -10.71
CA THR A 19 -43.71 3.67 -11.74
C THR A 19 -44.80 4.49 -12.42
N SER A 20 -44.95 4.32 -13.74
CA SER A 20 -46.12 4.77 -14.52
C SER A 20 -46.27 6.31 -14.59
N GLU A 21 -47.07 6.96 -15.44
CA GLU A 21 -47.94 6.58 -16.58
C GLU A 21 -48.10 7.86 -17.48
N SER A 22 -48.82 8.00 -18.61
CA SER A 22 -49.78 7.17 -19.36
C SER A 22 -49.89 7.67 -20.83
N ALA A 23 -51.02 7.38 -21.48
CA ALA A 23 -51.60 7.99 -22.68
C ALA A 23 -51.15 7.46 -24.05
N ALA A 24 -52.14 7.03 -24.84
CA ALA A 24 -51.99 6.56 -26.22
C ALA A 24 -52.55 7.57 -27.23
N GLY A 25 -52.02 7.55 -28.46
CA GLY A 25 -52.54 8.35 -29.57
C GLY A 25 -51.90 7.97 -30.90
N ALA A 26 -52.61 7.17 -31.70
CA ALA A 26 -52.27 6.94 -33.11
C ALA A 26 -53.06 7.93 -33.98
N PRO A 27 -52.47 8.44 -35.09
CA PRO A 27 -52.72 7.74 -36.35
C PRO A 27 -51.51 7.67 -37.32
N LEU A 28 -51.66 6.82 -38.33
CA LEU A 28 -50.84 6.67 -39.55
C LEU A 28 -51.57 7.35 -40.75
N PRO A 29 -50.96 7.50 -41.95
CA PRO A 29 -49.54 7.43 -42.31
C PRO A 29 -49.05 8.63 -43.17
N THR A 30 -47.73 8.90 -43.22
CA THR A 30 -47.10 9.51 -44.40
C THR A 30 -45.63 9.07 -44.52
N SER A 31 -45.16 8.87 -45.75
CA SER A 31 -43.76 8.51 -46.02
C SER A 31 -42.88 9.74 -46.13
N SER A 32 -41.77 9.78 -45.38
CA SER A 32 -40.59 10.58 -45.73
C SER A 32 -39.33 9.94 -45.14
N ARG A 33 -38.17 10.22 -45.77
CA ARG A 33 -36.93 9.45 -45.60
C ARG A 33 -35.81 10.34 -45.02
N GLU A 34 -35.79 10.47 -43.70
CA GLU A 34 -34.69 11.15 -42.99
C GLU A 34 -33.73 10.14 -42.37
N GLY A 35 -32.43 10.38 -42.53
CA GLY A 35 -31.39 9.52 -41.99
C GLY A 35 -31.20 9.75 -40.51
N VAL A 36 -31.41 8.71 -39.69
CA VAL A 36 -31.03 8.72 -38.28
C VAL A 36 -29.51 8.87 -38.20
N SER A 37 -29.05 10.10 -37.95
CA SER A 37 -27.64 10.39 -37.71
C SER A 37 -27.27 9.84 -36.34
N ALA A 38 -26.88 8.56 -36.30
CA ALA A 38 -26.51 7.88 -35.07
C ALA A 38 -25.36 8.63 -34.38
N THR A 39 -25.64 9.25 -33.24
CA THR A 39 -24.62 9.82 -32.37
C THR A 39 -23.81 8.67 -31.79
N VAL A 40 -22.70 8.33 -32.46
CA VAL A 40 -21.75 7.35 -31.97
C VAL A 40 -21.09 7.93 -30.73
N THR A 41 -21.64 7.60 -29.56
CA THR A 41 -20.96 7.81 -28.27
C THR A 41 -19.59 7.14 -28.36
N PRO A 42 -18.47 7.85 -28.17
CA PRO A 42 -17.17 7.22 -28.14
C PRO A 42 -17.17 6.19 -27.00
N GLY A 43 -17.02 4.91 -27.34
CA GLY A 43 -16.75 3.88 -26.35
C GLY A 43 -15.46 4.22 -25.60
N PRO A 44 -15.33 3.85 -24.32
CA PRO A 44 -14.14 4.16 -23.55
C PRO A 44 -12.91 3.53 -24.21
N SER A 45 -12.04 4.35 -24.80
CA SER A 45 -10.78 3.88 -25.37
C SER A 45 -9.96 3.20 -24.29
N ALA A 46 -9.65 1.92 -24.48
CA ALA A 46 -8.72 1.20 -23.61
C ALA A 46 -7.36 1.91 -23.67
N VAL A 47 -6.95 2.49 -22.54
CA VAL A 47 -5.63 3.10 -22.39
C VAL A 47 -4.61 1.95 -22.35
N GLU A 48 -3.57 2.00 -23.19
CA GLU A 48 -2.50 1.01 -23.11
C GLU A 48 -1.77 1.15 -21.76
N PRO A 49 -1.52 0.03 -21.04
CA PRO A 49 -0.76 0.09 -19.79
C PRO A 49 0.68 0.56 -20.05
N THR A 50 1.15 1.42 -19.16
CA THR A 50 2.49 2.00 -19.15
C THR A 50 3.57 0.93 -18.99
N SER A 51 4.84 1.31 -19.23
CA SER A 51 6.00 0.45 -18.93
C SER A 51 6.07 0.03 -17.46
N ASN A 52 5.62 0.88 -16.53
CA ASN A 52 5.57 0.56 -15.10
C ASN A 52 4.48 -0.49 -14.83
N GLU A 53 3.25 -0.28 -15.29
CA GLU A 53 2.15 -1.24 -15.08
C GLU A 53 2.46 -2.61 -15.72
N LYS A 54 3.06 -2.62 -16.91
CA LYS A 54 3.56 -3.86 -17.56
C LYS A 54 4.65 -4.56 -16.72
N ALA A 55 5.59 -3.80 -16.14
CA ALA A 55 6.65 -4.35 -15.28
C ALA A 55 6.13 -4.84 -13.92
N VAL A 56 5.17 -4.14 -13.31
CA VAL A 56 4.52 -4.53 -12.04
C VAL A 56 3.63 -5.76 -12.22
N ALA A 57 2.86 -5.84 -13.32
CA ALA A 57 2.06 -7.02 -13.63
C ALA A 57 2.93 -8.27 -13.83
N TRP A 58 4.05 -8.14 -14.56
CA TRP A 58 5.05 -9.21 -14.66
C TRP A 58 5.64 -9.59 -13.29
N ALA A 59 6.13 -8.61 -12.53
CA ALA A 59 6.73 -8.83 -11.22
C ALA A 59 5.75 -9.49 -10.22
N THR A 60 4.45 -9.15 -10.30
CA THR A 60 3.38 -9.76 -9.50
C THR A 60 3.15 -11.23 -9.91
N ASN A 61 3.21 -11.55 -11.20
CA ASN A 61 3.13 -12.94 -11.67
C ASN A 61 4.33 -13.78 -11.17
N GLU A 62 5.56 -13.30 -11.33
CA GLU A 62 6.76 -13.98 -10.82
C GLU A 62 6.71 -14.17 -9.29
N MET A 63 6.27 -13.14 -8.57
CA MET A 63 6.17 -13.19 -7.11
C MET A 63 5.07 -14.16 -6.64
N ASN A 64 3.94 -14.27 -7.34
CA ASN A 64 2.91 -15.28 -7.05
C ASN A 64 3.38 -16.72 -7.33
N VAL A 65 4.36 -16.92 -8.24
CA VAL A 65 4.98 -18.24 -8.47
C VAL A 65 6.05 -18.54 -7.39
N ALA A 66 6.83 -17.54 -6.99
CA ALA A 66 7.91 -17.71 -6.00
C ALA A 66 7.41 -17.79 -4.55
N ALA A 67 6.43 -16.96 -4.17
CA ALA A 67 5.77 -16.98 -2.88
C ALA A 67 4.72 -18.10 -2.86
N SER A 68 5.20 -19.33 -2.64
CA SER A 68 4.40 -20.56 -2.78
C SER A 68 4.54 -21.50 -1.58
N GLY A 69 3.66 -22.52 -1.51
CA GLY A 69 3.58 -23.46 -0.40
C GLY A 69 3.30 -22.76 0.93
N ALA A 70 4.11 -23.04 1.97
CA ALA A 70 3.97 -22.40 3.28
C ALA A 70 4.25 -20.88 3.26
N ASN A 71 4.91 -20.35 2.22
CA ASN A 71 5.20 -18.92 2.07
C ASN A 71 4.18 -18.18 1.17
N SER A 72 3.09 -18.84 0.77
CA SER A 72 2.04 -18.25 -0.06
C SER A 72 1.38 -17.05 0.63
N PRO A 73 1.05 -15.97 -0.10
CA PRO A 73 0.24 -14.88 0.43
C PRO A 73 -1.13 -15.36 0.90
N ALA A 74 -1.51 -14.96 2.11
CA ALA A 74 -2.89 -14.93 2.55
C ALA A 74 -3.54 -13.59 2.14
N GLU A 75 -4.86 -13.48 2.27
CA GLU A 75 -5.61 -12.23 2.05
C GLU A 75 -5.00 -11.05 2.83
N PRO A 76 -4.77 -9.87 2.21
CA PRO A 76 -5.24 -9.43 0.88
C PRO A 76 -4.33 -9.80 -0.30
N GLY A 77 -3.31 -10.65 -0.10
CA GLY A 77 -2.35 -11.05 -1.11
C GLY A 77 -1.04 -10.26 -1.07
N LEU A 78 -0.40 -10.10 -2.23
CA LEU A 78 0.83 -9.32 -2.38
C LEU A 78 0.53 -7.81 -2.35
N LEU A 79 1.18 -7.07 -1.45
CA LEU A 79 1.11 -5.61 -1.38
C LEU A 79 2.38 -4.98 -1.96
N VAL A 80 2.21 -4.06 -2.92
CA VAL A 80 3.32 -3.35 -3.59
C VAL A 80 3.86 -2.24 -2.67
N ALA A 81 5.04 -2.46 -2.10
CA ALA A 81 5.74 -1.47 -1.27
C ALA A 81 6.52 -0.46 -2.12
N ALA A 82 7.06 -0.87 -3.27
CA ALA A 82 7.71 0.02 -4.24
C ALA A 82 7.71 -0.57 -5.65
N GLU A 83 7.76 0.28 -6.68
CA GLU A 83 7.62 -0.13 -8.08
C GLU A 83 8.43 0.73 -9.06
N SER A 84 8.78 0.16 -10.21
CA SER A 84 9.58 0.80 -11.26
C SER A 84 9.29 0.18 -12.64
N ASN A 85 9.85 0.76 -13.70
CA ASN A 85 9.85 0.15 -15.04
C ASN A 85 10.66 -1.15 -15.15
N LYS A 86 11.29 -1.64 -14.07
CA LYS A 86 12.03 -2.91 -14.01
C LYS A 86 11.33 -3.98 -13.18
N GLY A 87 10.33 -3.64 -12.37
CA GLY A 87 9.73 -4.55 -11.39
C GLY A 87 9.48 -3.88 -10.04
N ALA A 88 9.23 -4.67 -9.00
CA ALA A 88 8.66 -4.21 -7.74
C ALA A 88 9.19 -4.95 -6.49
N LEU A 89 9.04 -4.27 -5.34
CA LEU A 89 9.17 -4.80 -3.99
C LEU A 89 7.77 -5.10 -3.44
N PHE A 90 7.56 -6.33 -3.00
CA PHE A 90 6.33 -6.81 -2.39
C PHE A 90 6.52 -7.12 -0.91
N VAL A 91 5.45 -6.96 -0.14
CA VAL A 91 5.31 -7.45 1.23
C VAL A 91 3.96 -8.15 1.39
N TRP A 92 3.90 -9.19 2.21
CA TRP A 92 2.66 -9.94 2.48
C TRP A 92 2.73 -10.64 3.83
N GLU A 93 1.61 -11.22 4.24
CA GLU A 93 1.55 -12.17 5.35
C GLU A 93 1.13 -13.54 4.81
N THR A 94 1.65 -14.60 5.44
CA THR A 94 1.23 -15.98 5.17
C THR A 94 0.00 -16.35 5.98
N ALA A 95 -0.62 -17.49 5.67
CA ALA A 95 -1.74 -18.04 6.43
C ALA A 95 -1.41 -18.42 7.89
N ASP A 96 -0.12 -18.40 8.27
CA ASP A 96 0.37 -18.59 9.65
C ASP A 96 0.94 -17.28 10.26
N ASP A 97 0.37 -16.12 9.89
CA ASP A 97 0.75 -14.77 10.34
C ASP A 97 2.26 -14.41 10.17
N ARG A 98 3.01 -15.10 9.29
CA ARG A 98 4.45 -14.77 9.10
C ARG A 98 4.57 -13.64 8.10
N PHE A 99 5.23 -12.55 8.52
CA PHE A 99 5.60 -11.48 7.62
C PHE A 99 6.60 -11.98 6.57
N CYS A 100 6.35 -11.66 5.31
CA CYS A 100 7.23 -11.95 4.19
C CYS A 100 7.45 -10.70 3.34
N HIS A 101 8.60 -10.66 2.68
CA HIS A 101 8.90 -9.69 1.63
C HIS A 101 9.65 -10.37 0.50
N GLY A 102 9.66 -9.73 -0.66
CA GLY A 102 10.33 -10.25 -1.84
C GLY A 102 10.39 -9.23 -2.96
N VAL A 103 11.36 -9.37 -3.85
CA VAL A 103 11.48 -8.55 -5.06
C VAL A 103 11.36 -9.43 -6.30
N ALA A 104 10.81 -8.86 -7.37
CA ALA A 104 10.88 -9.42 -8.71
C ALA A 104 11.29 -8.31 -9.69
N PHE A 105 12.46 -8.48 -10.31
CA PHE A 105 13.11 -7.48 -11.18
C PHE A 105 13.65 -8.08 -12.47
N MET A 106 13.47 -7.34 -13.57
CA MET A 106 14.04 -7.68 -14.86
C MET A 106 15.56 -7.39 -14.89
N PRO A 107 16.39 -8.31 -15.42
CA PRO A 107 16.05 -9.62 -15.97
C PRO A 107 16.05 -10.74 -14.91
N GLY A 108 14.89 -11.35 -14.64
CA GLY A 108 14.78 -12.66 -13.98
C GLY A 108 15.24 -12.78 -12.52
N MET A 109 15.45 -11.68 -11.80
CA MET A 109 15.80 -11.71 -10.38
C MET A 109 14.54 -11.73 -9.52
N THR A 110 14.18 -12.90 -8.98
CA THR A 110 13.09 -13.04 -8.00
C THR A 110 13.62 -13.60 -6.68
N THR A 111 13.32 -12.96 -5.56
CA THR A 111 13.71 -13.43 -4.21
C THR A 111 12.56 -13.34 -3.22
N VAL A 112 12.53 -14.25 -2.25
CA VAL A 112 11.52 -14.33 -1.19
C VAL A 112 12.23 -14.52 0.15
N ALA A 113 11.86 -13.72 1.15
CA ALA A 113 12.37 -13.79 2.51
C ALA A 113 11.24 -13.62 3.51
N CYS A 114 11.03 -14.65 4.34
CA CYS A 114 9.97 -14.70 5.34
C CYS A 114 10.54 -14.79 6.75
N SER A 115 9.82 -14.20 7.71
CA SER A 115 10.02 -14.47 9.13
C SER A 115 9.87 -15.96 9.43
N SER A 116 10.70 -16.45 10.36
CA SER A 116 10.68 -17.84 10.84
C SER A 116 9.58 -18.13 11.87
N HIS A 117 8.91 -17.08 12.37
CA HIS A 117 7.89 -17.18 13.42
C HIS A 117 6.67 -16.29 13.07
N PRO A 118 5.44 -16.72 13.43
CA PRO A 118 4.23 -15.91 13.32
C PRO A 118 4.39 -14.56 14.01
N ASN A 119 3.74 -13.52 13.48
CA ASN A 119 3.74 -12.16 14.03
C ASN A 119 5.17 -11.65 14.36
N SER A 120 6.15 -11.85 13.47
CA SER A 120 7.54 -11.38 13.67
C SER A 120 7.92 -10.32 12.62
N PRO A 121 8.31 -9.09 13.02
CA PRO A 121 8.49 -8.60 14.39
C PRO A 121 7.18 -8.57 15.22
N PRO A 122 7.25 -8.74 16.56
CA PRO A 122 6.08 -8.84 17.44
C PRO A 122 5.12 -7.65 17.32
N VAL A 123 3.82 -7.91 17.41
CA VAL A 123 2.81 -6.85 17.61
C VAL A 123 2.65 -6.61 19.09
N GLU A 124 2.92 -5.39 19.55
CA GLU A 124 2.86 -5.05 20.98
C GLU A 124 1.60 -4.27 21.38
N GLY A 125 1.35 -4.23 22.69
CA GLY A 125 0.24 -3.47 23.27
C GLY A 125 0.44 -1.95 23.30
N LYS A 126 1.56 -1.44 22.78
CA LYS A 126 2.02 -0.05 22.92
C LYS A 126 2.14 0.63 21.55
N PRO A 127 1.79 1.93 21.43
CA PRO A 127 2.05 2.70 20.23
C PRO A 127 3.54 2.74 19.87
N ARG A 128 3.89 2.46 18.60
CA ARG A 128 5.27 2.52 18.08
C ARG A 128 5.35 2.42 16.55
N LEU A 129 6.50 2.80 16.01
CA LEU A 129 6.98 2.31 14.71
C LEU A 129 7.71 0.96 14.81
N VAL A 130 7.65 0.17 13.72
CA VAL A 130 8.30 -1.14 13.58
C VAL A 130 9.02 -1.22 12.22
N PRO A 131 10.36 -1.30 12.15
CA PRO A 131 11.05 -1.57 10.88
C PRO A 131 10.76 -3.00 10.40
N LEU A 132 10.40 -3.15 9.12
CA LEU A 132 10.05 -4.45 8.51
C LEU A 132 11.05 -4.86 7.43
N VAL A 133 11.41 -3.95 6.52
CA VAL A 133 12.35 -4.19 5.41
C VAL A 133 13.29 -2.99 5.26
N ARG A 134 14.57 -3.26 5.00
CA ARG A 134 15.56 -2.29 4.47
C ARG A 134 16.38 -2.98 3.39
N MET A 135 16.22 -2.60 2.13
CA MET A 135 16.95 -3.23 1.01
C MET A 135 17.03 -2.34 -0.23
N MET A 136 17.98 -2.64 -1.12
CA MET A 136 17.94 -2.12 -2.49
C MET A 136 16.89 -2.89 -3.31
N ALA A 137 16.06 -2.15 -4.03
CA ALA A 137 15.04 -2.69 -4.93
C ALA A 137 14.87 -1.75 -6.14
N THR A 138 13.95 -0.77 -6.04
CA THR A 138 13.78 0.33 -7.00
C THR A 138 14.82 1.44 -6.77
N GLY A 139 14.98 1.81 -5.49
CA GLY A 139 16.11 2.49 -4.87
C GLY A 139 16.40 1.84 -3.52
N TRP A 140 16.94 2.59 -2.56
CA TRP A 140 17.04 2.16 -1.16
C TRP A 140 15.69 2.27 -0.47
N ASN A 141 15.05 1.13 -0.25
CA ASN A 141 13.68 1.02 0.23
C ASN A 141 13.63 0.71 1.72
N VAL A 142 12.74 1.39 2.44
CA VAL A 142 12.48 1.18 3.86
C VAL A 142 10.99 1.00 4.06
N VAL A 143 10.59 -0.23 4.41
CA VAL A 143 9.19 -0.57 4.74
C VAL A 143 9.07 -0.69 6.25
N PHE A 144 8.05 -0.06 6.82
CA PHE A 144 7.81 -0.03 8.25
C PHE A 144 6.32 -0.11 8.59
N GLY A 145 6.04 -0.69 9.74
CA GLY A 145 4.72 -0.67 10.36
C GLY A 145 4.56 0.51 11.32
N ALA A 146 3.35 1.03 11.45
CA ALA A 146 2.92 1.82 12.60
C ALA A 146 1.87 1.01 13.39
N GLU A 147 2.07 0.88 14.70
CA GLU A 147 1.20 0.11 15.59
C GLU A 147 0.40 1.06 16.47
N ARG A 148 -0.94 0.97 16.44
CA ARG A 148 -1.86 1.82 17.23
C ARG A 148 -1.68 3.34 16.97
N GLU A 149 -1.25 3.69 15.78
CA GLU A 149 -0.82 5.01 15.33
C GLU A 149 -1.29 5.28 13.90
N THR A 150 -1.29 6.55 13.48
CA THR A 150 -1.43 6.96 12.09
C THR A 150 -0.23 7.80 11.70
N VAL A 151 0.42 7.50 10.56
CA VAL A 151 1.53 8.30 10.04
C VAL A 151 0.98 9.57 9.38
N GLU A 152 1.48 10.73 9.78
CA GLU A 152 1.07 12.04 9.26
C GLU A 152 2.08 12.58 8.24
N SER A 153 3.37 12.37 8.51
CA SER A 153 4.47 12.74 7.61
C SER A 153 5.76 12.06 8.02
N VAL A 154 6.64 11.81 7.05
CA VAL A 154 8.03 11.39 7.27
C VAL A 154 8.97 12.48 6.76
N THR A 155 10.04 12.76 7.50
CA THR A 155 11.05 13.76 7.12
C THR A 155 12.48 13.26 7.29
N CYS A 156 13.35 13.67 6.36
CA CYS A 156 14.79 13.50 6.41
C CYS A 156 15.44 14.89 6.46
N ASN A 157 16.16 15.22 7.53
CA ASN A 157 16.75 16.56 7.74
C ASN A 157 15.73 17.71 7.58
N GLY A 158 14.49 17.50 8.04
CA GLY A 158 13.38 18.45 7.91
C GLY A 158 12.73 18.52 6.52
N ARG A 159 13.32 17.90 5.48
CA ARG A 159 12.67 17.75 4.17
C ARG A 159 11.64 16.62 4.24
N SER A 160 10.42 16.88 3.79
CA SER A 160 9.39 15.83 3.64
C SER A 160 9.84 14.78 2.63
N LEU A 161 9.61 13.52 2.97
CA LEU A 161 9.71 12.37 2.07
C LEU A 161 8.33 12.01 1.54
N GLN A 162 8.27 11.45 0.33
CA GLN A 162 7.07 10.75 -0.15
C GLN A 162 6.90 9.46 0.63
N VAL A 163 5.68 9.19 1.08
CA VAL A 163 5.31 7.97 1.81
C VAL A 163 4.25 7.25 0.99
N ARG A 164 4.47 5.97 0.70
CA ARG A 164 3.44 5.09 0.13
C ARG A 164 2.73 4.38 1.28
N ASP A 165 1.41 4.47 1.31
CA ASP A 165 0.59 3.56 2.09
C ASP A 165 0.51 2.21 1.37
N VAL A 166 0.98 1.16 2.03
CA VAL A 166 1.15 -0.18 1.44
C VAL A 166 -0.03 -1.10 1.79
N GLY A 167 -0.62 -0.92 2.99
CA GLY A 167 -1.82 -1.63 3.41
C GLY A 167 -1.89 -1.82 4.93
N VAL A 168 -2.56 -2.89 5.36
CA VAL A 168 -2.68 -3.30 6.77
C VAL A 168 -2.24 -4.74 6.96
N MET A 169 -1.63 -5.02 8.10
CA MET A 169 -1.04 -6.30 8.47
C MET A 169 -1.27 -6.65 9.94
N ALA A 170 -0.88 -7.87 10.28
CA ALA A 170 -0.95 -8.56 11.53
C ALA A 170 -2.37 -8.51 12.11
N ASN A 171 -3.34 -8.98 11.32
CA ASN A 171 -4.77 -8.94 11.65
C ASN A 171 -5.25 -7.49 11.95
N GLY A 172 -4.86 -6.54 11.08
CA GLY A 172 -5.28 -5.13 11.13
C GLY A 172 -4.65 -4.29 12.25
N ARG A 173 -3.68 -4.82 13.01
CA ARG A 173 -3.06 -4.13 14.16
C ARG A 173 -1.88 -3.22 13.78
N ARG A 174 -1.38 -3.34 12.53
CA ARG A 174 -0.22 -2.63 11.99
C ARG A 174 -0.58 -2.05 10.62
N THR A 175 -0.60 -0.73 10.46
CA THR A 175 -0.61 -0.11 9.13
C THR A 175 0.81 -0.18 8.56
N VAL A 176 0.96 -0.44 7.26
CA VAL A 176 2.28 -0.60 6.62
C VAL A 176 2.49 0.51 5.62
N HIS A 177 3.66 1.14 5.73
CA HIS A 177 4.07 2.28 4.92
C HIS A 177 5.48 2.03 4.36
N ALA A 178 5.79 2.64 3.22
CA ALA A 178 7.10 2.56 2.60
C ALA A 178 7.63 3.96 2.23
N ILE A 179 8.95 4.12 2.32
CA ILE A 179 9.69 5.27 1.79
C ILE A 179 10.84 4.75 0.92
N GLU A 180 11.12 5.47 -0.16
CA GLU A 180 12.22 5.18 -1.09
C GLU A 180 13.22 6.35 -1.10
N PHE A 181 14.51 6.02 -1.02
CA PHE A 181 15.62 6.94 -1.26
C PHE A 181 16.33 6.54 -2.56
N PRO A 182 16.93 7.47 -3.32
CA PRO A 182 17.64 7.14 -4.56
C PRO A 182 18.83 6.18 -4.38
N ASP A 183 19.45 6.20 -3.19
CA ASP A 183 20.60 5.38 -2.85
C ASP A 183 20.65 5.13 -1.32
N ILE A 184 21.55 4.26 -0.86
CA ILE A 184 21.71 3.83 0.54
C ILE A 184 21.80 5.05 1.45
N THR A 185 20.81 5.18 2.33
CA THR A 185 20.66 6.30 3.25
C THR A 185 20.72 5.82 4.70
N VAL A 186 21.62 6.42 5.48
CA VAL A 186 21.95 6.03 6.86
C VAL A 186 21.38 7.00 7.91
N GLY A 187 21.42 6.61 9.18
CA GLY A 187 20.94 7.43 10.29
C GLY A 187 19.46 7.15 10.59
N LYS A 188 18.62 8.20 10.71
CA LYS A 188 17.21 8.08 11.09
C LYS A 188 16.32 9.14 10.47
N VAL A 189 15.10 8.76 10.09
CA VAL A 189 14.04 9.71 9.72
C VAL A 189 13.19 10.10 10.92
N SER A 190 12.67 11.31 10.91
CA SER A 190 11.68 11.79 11.89
C SER A 190 10.28 11.60 11.32
N VAL A 191 9.44 10.87 12.04
CA VAL A 191 8.06 10.53 11.63
C VAL A 191 7.09 11.22 12.57
N GLN A 192 6.18 12.04 12.05
CA GLN A 192 5.06 12.53 12.83
C GLN A 192 3.95 11.48 12.83
N VAL A 193 3.52 11.05 14.02
CA VAL A 193 2.43 10.09 14.20
C VAL A 193 1.33 10.66 15.07
N ARG A 194 0.07 10.37 14.71
CA ARG A 194 -1.10 10.67 15.55
C ARG A 194 -1.37 9.52 16.52
N ARG A 195 -1.35 9.84 17.82
CA ARG A 195 -1.73 9.00 18.97
C ARG A 195 -3.02 9.55 19.57
N GLY A 196 -4.17 9.09 19.07
CA GLY A 196 -5.48 9.64 19.47
C GLY A 196 -5.62 11.10 19.06
N THR A 197 -5.70 12.02 20.02
CA THR A 197 -5.78 13.47 19.76
C THR A 197 -4.42 14.19 19.71
N ARG A 198 -3.30 13.50 19.95
CA ARG A 198 -1.96 14.09 19.99
C ARG A 198 -1.15 13.71 18.75
N VAL A 199 -0.42 14.66 18.18
CA VAL A 199 0.67 14.36 17.23
C VAL A 199 1.99 14.39 17.97
N VAL A 200 2.87 13.43 17.70
CA VAL A 200 4.22 13.32 18.29
C VAL A 200 5.24 12.90 17.23
N THR A 201 6.52 13.20 17.47
CA THR A 201 7.61 12.75 16.59
C THR A 201 8.24 11.47 17.12
N GLU A 202 8.06 10.38 16.38
CA GLU A 202 8.85 9.14 16.48
C GLU A 202 10.12 9.25 15.61
N TYR A 203 11.06 8.31 15.79
CA TYR A 203 12.21 8.15 14.90
C TYR A 203 12.27 6.71 14.37
N LEU A 204 12.49 6.57 13.06
CA LEU A 204 12.72 5.28 12.42
C LEU A 204 14.20 5.20 12.02
N GLU A 205 14.92 4.26 12.63
CA GLU A 205 16.33 4.00 12.34
C GLU A 205 16.50 3.31 10.97
N LEU A 206 17.35 3.89 10.13
CA LEU A 206 17.74 3.39 8.81
C LEU A 206 18.90 2.38 8.98
N GLU A 207 19.85 2.33 8.04
CA GLU A 207 21.06 1.54 8.22
C GLU A 207 22.15 2.33 8.98
N LYS A 208 23.07 1.62 9.64
CA LYS A 208 24.21 2.23 10.32
C LYS A 208 25.36 2.48 9.35
N ALA A 209 25.96 3.67 9.43
CA ALA A 209 27.13 4.04 8.64
C ALA A 209 28.29 3.03 8.76
N GLU A 210 28.54 2.51 9.97
CA GLU A 210 29.52 1.45 10.28
C GLU A 210 29.43 0.23 9.35
N LYS A 211 28.19 -0.19 9.01
CA LYS A 211 27.92 -1.41 8.24
C LYS A 211 27.97 -1.20 6.73
N ALA A 212 27.70 0.01 6.27
CA ALA A 212 27.52 0.32 4.85
C ALA A 212 28.81 0.77 4.14
N GLY A 213 29.93 0.87 4.88
CA GLY A 213 31.21 1.41 4.36
C GLY A 213 31.17 2.93 4.35
N ALA A 214 31.58 3.55 5.47
CA ALA A 214 31.23 4.93 5.83
C ALA A 214 31.95 6.06 5.05
N GLN A 215 31.93 6.04 3.71
CA GLN A 215 32.34 7.16 2.86
C GLN A 215 31.19 7.52 1.89
N ASP A 216 30.90 8.81 1.79
CA ASP A 216 29.97 9.49 0.86
C ASP A 216 28.49 9.05 0.80
N LEU A 217 28.03 8.20 1.73
CA LEU A 217 26.61 7.84 1.86
C LEU A 217 25.71 9.02 2.29
N ALA A 218 24.48 9.05 1.76
CA ALA A 218 23.44 9.98 2.17
C ALA A 218 22.99 9.70 3.63
N SER A 219 22.61 10.73 4.39
CA SER A 219 22.20 10.57 5.80
C SER A 219 20.99 11.42 6.18
N CYS A 220 20.11 10.82 7.00
CA CYS A 220 19.06 11.52 7.73
C CYS A 220 19.45 11.64 9.20
N GLY A 221 19.47 12.86 9.72
CA GLY A 221 20.03 13.19 11.03
C GLY A 221 21.56 13.37 11.00
N PRO A 222 22.16 13.78 12.14
CA PRO A 222 23.61 13.88 12.27
C PRO A 222 24.26 12.50 12.13
N VAL A 223 25.31 12.40 11.30
CA VAL A 223 26.14 11.20 11.24
C VAL A 223 26.98 11.12 12.50
N ASN A 224 26.51 10.35 13.49
CA ASN A 224 27.35 9.90 14.59
C ASN A 224 28.43 8.97 13.99
N ARG A 225 29.65 9.50 13.87
CA ARG A 225 30.87 8.79 13.48
C ARG A 225 31.60 8.25 14.70
#